data_AF-A0A7C6FE75-F1
#
_entry.id   AF-A0A7C6FE75-F1
#
_cell.length_a   1.000
_cell.length_b   1.000
_cell.length_c   1.000
_cell.angle_alpha   90.00
_cell.angle_beta   90.00
_cell.angle_gamma   90.00
#
_symmetry.space_group_name_H-M   'P 1'
#
loop_
_entity.id
_entity.type
_entity.pdbx_description
1 polymer ?
#
loop_
_entity_poly.entity_id
_entity_poly.type
_entity_poly.pdbx_seq_one_letter_code
_entity_poly.pdbx_strand_id
1 'polypeptide(L)' 'MGETFYTKCKYDRGGNITVMKIYGEDNAIIRSFCYEYDEIGYLVRKLEYDSESLLVLTTQYTYYGNGFIREKIVIE' A
#
# COMPACT_ATOMS: atom_id res chain seq x y z
N MET A 1 -9.85 -17.92 21.32
CA MET A 1 -8.51 -17.57 20.83
C MET A 1 -8.70 -16.56 19.72
N GLY A 2 -8.06 -15.39 19.80
CA GLY A 2 -8.10 -14.40 18.73
C GLY A 2 -6.97 -14.69 17.74
N GLU A 3 -7.24 -14.46 16.45
CA GLU A 3 -6.22 -14.59 15.41
C GLU A 3 -5.16 -13.51 15.61
N THR A 4 -3.89 -13.89 15.63
CA THR A 4 -2.76 -12.94 15.69
C THR A 4 -2.28 -12.62 14.28
N PHE A 5 -2.34 -11.35 13.92
CA PHE A 5 -1.75 -10.84 12.69
C PHE A 5 -0.56 -9.95 13.00
N TYR A 6 0.43 -9.93 12.11
CA TYR A 6 1.53 -8.98 12.21
C TYR A 6 1.88 -8.42 10.83
N THR A 7 2.49 -7.24 10.82
CA THR A 7 2.83 -6.51 9.60
C THR A 7 4.33 -6.31 9.49
N LYS A 8 4.89 -6.46 8.29
CA LYS A 8 6.23 -5.99 7.95
C LYS A 8 6.15 -4.85 6.94
N CYS A 9 6.86 -3.77 7.24
CA CYS A 9 6.94 -2.58 6.39
C CYS A 9 8.37 -2.39 5.88
N LYS A 10 8.51 -1.94 4.63
CA LYS A 10 9.75 -1.37 4.10
C LYS A 10 9.56 0.12 3.88
N TYR A 11 10.62 0.87 4.10
CA TYR A 11 10.62 2.32 3.98
C TYR A 11 11.71 2.75 2.99
N ASP A 12 11.45 3.83 2.26
CA ASP A 12 12.49 4.52 1.50
C ASP A 12 13.41 5.36 2.43
N ARG A 13 14.40 6.06 1.84
CA ARG A 13 15.32 6.93 2.59
C ARG A 13 14.64 8.15 3.20
N GLY A 14 13.49 8.57 2.65
CA GLY A 14 12.67 9.67 3.17
C GLY A 14 11.75 9.23 4.32
N GLY A 15 11.66 7.94 4.61
CA GLY A 15 10.78 7.38 5.64
C GLY A 15 9.37 7.07 5.15
N ASN A 16 9.11 7.10 3.84
CA ASN A 16 7.81 6.70 3.28
C ASN A 16 7.74 5.17 3.16
N ILE A 17 6.60 4.58 3.50
CA ILE A 17 6.38 3.13 3.35
C ILE A 17 6.33 2.80 1.86
N THR A 18 7.21 1.94 1.36
CA THR A 18 7.17 1.50 -0.05
C THR A 18 6.50 0.14 -0.21
N VAL A 19 6.57 -0.71 0.82
CA VAL A 19 5.96 -2.04 0.83
C VAL A 19 5.38 -2.34 2.20
N MET A 20 4.18 -2.91 2.23
CA MET A 20 3.56 -3.46 3.44
C MET A 20 3.11 -4.89 3.18
N LYS A 21 3.38 -5.81 4.11
CA LYS A 21 2.90 -7.20 4.05
C LYS A 21 2.23 -7.57 5.35
N ILE A 22 1.02 -8.12 5.26
CA ILE A 22 0.23 -8.61 6.40
C ILE A 22 0.38 -10.12 6.45
N TYR A 23 0.74 -10.64 7.62
CA TYR A 23 0.98 -12.05 7.87
C TYR A 23 -0.03 -12.62 8.86
N GLY A 24 -0.47 -13.85 8.61
CA GLY A 24 -1.25 -14.67 9.54
C GLY A 24 -0.38 -15.46 10.52
N GLU A 25 -1.03 -16.31 11.32
CA GLU A 25 -0.40 -17.09 12.40
C GLU A 25 0.66 -18.10 11.90
N ASP A 26 0.49 -18.60 10.68
CA ASP A 26 1.41 -19.54 10.00
C ASP A 26 2.50 -18.84 9.20
N ASN A 27 2.67 -17.52 9.40
CA ASN A 27 3.61 -16.71 8.66
C ASN A 27 3.28 -16.63 7.14
N ALA A 28 2.07 -17.00 6.72
CA ALA A 28 1.59 -16.81 5.36
C ALA A 28 1.20 -15.34 5.12
N ILE A 29 1.42 -14.87 3.89
CA ILE A 29 1.00 -13.54 3.47
C ILE A 29 -0.49 -13.59 3.17
N ILE A 30 -1.26 -12.75 3.85
CA ILE A 30 -2.70 -12.59 3.62
C ILE A 30 -2.95 -11.51 2.56
N ARG A 31 -2.16 -10.43 2.63
CA ARG A 31 -2.18 -9.32 1.67
C ARG A 31 -0.82 -8.65 1.59
N SER A 32 -0.54 -8.05 0.45
CA SER A 32 0.58 -7.13 0.32
C SER A 32 0.22 -5.86 -0.45
N PHE A 33 0.98 -4.81 -0.20
CA PHE A 33 0.77 -3.51 -0.78
C PHE A 33 2.10 -2.90 -1.23
N CYS A 34 2.08 -2.22 -2.37
CA CYS A 34 3.17 -1.37 -2.82
C CYS A 34 2.67 0.07 -2.94
N TYR A 35 3.51 1.03 -2.60
CA TYR A 35 3.18 2.45 -2.56
C TYR A 35 4.21 3.23 -3.37
N GLU A 36 3.74 4.13 -4.22
CA GLU A 36 4.56 5.02 -5.03
C GLU A 36 4.22 6.47 -4.70
N TYR A 37 5.24 7.29 -4.54
CA TYR A 37 5.14 8.68 -4.16
C TYR A 37 5.73 9.57 -5.26
N ASP A 38 5.23 10.79 -5.37
CA ASP A 38 5.88 11.81 -6.19
C ASP A 38 7.11 12.41 -5.48
N GLU A 39 7.79 13.33 -6.18
CA GLU A 39 9.03 13.96 -5.70
C GLU A 39 8.87 14.78 -4.42
N ILE A 40 7.64 15.22 -4.11
CA ILE A 40 7.34 16.02 -2.91
C ILE A 40 6.73 15.17 -1.78
N GLY A 41 6.57 13.86 -2.00
CA GLY A 41 6.17 12.88 -0.99
C GLY A 41 4.68 12.59 -0.93
N TYR A 42 3.89 12.99 -1.92
CA TYR A 42 2.48 12.60 -2.00
C TYR A 42 2.32 11.21 -2.60
N LEU A 43 1.46 10.38 -2.00
CA LEU A 43 1.15 9.05 -2.50
C LEU A 43 0.39 9.15 -3.82
N VAL A 44 0.98 8.77 -4.94
CA VAL A 44 0.32 8.83 -6.25
C VAL A 44 -0.28 7.49 -6.67
N ARG A 45 0.25 6.38 -6.14
CA ARG A 45 -0.22 5.03 -6.47
C ARG A 45 -0.12 4.08 -5.29
N LYS A 46 -1.14 3.25 -5.13
CA LYS A 46 -1.15 2.09 -4.24
C LYS A 46 -1.55 0.86 -5.04
N LEU A 47 -0.75 -0.19 -4.95
CA LEU A 47 -1.05 -1.52 -5.49
C LEU A 47 -1.41 -2.44 -4.33
N GLU A 48 -2.40 -3.30 -4.54
CA GLU A 48 -2.86 -4.30 -3.57
C GLU A 48 -2.82 -5.68 -4.22
N TYR A 49 -2.20 -6.61 -3.51
CA TYR A 49 -2.08 -7.99 -3.95
C TYR A 49 -2.69 -8.93 -2.92
N ASP A 50 -3.31 -10.00 -3.40
CA ASP A 50 -3.83 -11.08 -2.58
C ASP A 50 -2.71 -11.99 -2.03
N SER A 51 -3.10 -13.09 -1.37
CA SER A 51 -2.20 -14.10 -0.82
C SER A 51 -1.38 -14.84 -1.88
N GLU A 52 -1.86 -14.91 -3.12
CA GLU A 52 -1.18 -15.52 -4.26
C GLU A 52 -0.27 -14.53 -5.00
N SER A 53 -0.13 -13.31 -4.47
CA SER A 53 0.62 -12.20 -5.09
C SER A 53 0.03 -11.75 -6.44
N LEU A 54 -1.26 -11.99 -6.68
CA LEU A 54 -1.98 -11.44 -7.82
C LEU A 54 -2.42 -10.02 -7.50
N LEU A 55 -2.22 -9.10 -8.44
CA LEU A 55 -2.70 -7.73 -8.31
C LEU A 55 -4.23 -7.74 -8.37
N VAL A 56 -4.87 -7.27 -7.31
CA VAL A 56 -6.34 -7.22 -7.19
C VAL A 56 -6.89 -5.80 -7.16
N LEU A 57 -6.04 -4.81 -6.86
CA LEU A 57 -6.46 -3.42 -6.84
C LEU A 57 -5.30 -2.50 -7.20
N THR A 58 -5.55 -1.54 -8.08
CA THR A 58 -4.74 -0.34 -8.23
C THR A 58 -5.55 0.86 -7.79
N THR A 59 -5.02 1.63 -6.85
CA THR A 59 -5.57 2.94 -6.51
C THR A 59 -4.62 4.04 -6.97
N GLN A 60 -5.13 5.03 -7.70
CA GLN A 60 -4.40 6.21 -8.12
C GLN A 60 -4.95 7.45 -7.43
N TYR A 61 -4.06 8.39 -7.10
CA TYR A 61 -4.42 9.62 -6.41
C TYR A 61 -3.90 10.83 -7.20
N THR A 62 -4.73 11.86 -7.29
CA THR A 62 -4.29 13.19 -7.73
C THR A 62 -4.62 14.21 -6.66
N TYR A 63 -3.86 15.31 -6.65
CA TYR A 63 -3.93 16.32 -5.61
C TYR A 63 -4.18 17.71 -6.23
N TYR A 64 -4.83 18.57 -5.48
CA TYR A 64 -4.81 20.00 -5.73
C TYR A 64 -3.44 20.57 -5.35
N GLY A 65 -3.09 21.76 -5.84
CA GLY A 65 -1.81 22.41 -5.51
C GLY A 65 -1.62 22.74 -4.03
N ASN A 66 -2.67 22.65 -3.20
CA ASN A 66 -2.59 22.79 -1.74
C ASN A 66 -2.43 21.45 -0.98
N GLY A 67 -2.23 20.35 -1.71
CA GLY A 67 -1.97 19.03 -1.13
C GLY A 67 -3.22 18.24 -0.72
N PHE A 68 -4.43 18.77 -0.90
CA PHE A 68 -5.65 17.97 -0.69
C PHE A 68 -5.87 17.03 -1.87
N ILE A 69 -6.38 15.82 -1.58
CA ILE A 69 -6.78 14.87 -2.61
C ILE A 69 -7.84 15.52 -3.50
N ARG A 70 -7.55 15.60 -4.78
CA ARG A 70 -8.47 16.02 -5.84
C ARG A 70 -9.28 14.84 -6.33
N GLU A 71 -8.63 13.70 -6.55
CA GLU A 71 -9.27 12.51 -7.09
C GLU A 71 -8.62 11.25 -6.53
N LYS A 72 -9.45 10.23 -6.32
CA LYS A 72 -9.02 8.86 -6.02
C LYS A 72 -9.75 7.92 -6.98
N ILE A 73 -8.98 7.25 -7.83
CA ILE A 73 -9.51 6.25 -8.77
C ILE A 73 -9.12 4.87 -8.26
N VAL A 74 -10.08 3.96 -8.21
CA VAL A 74 -9.87 2.55 -7.84
C VAL A 74 -10.13 1.70 -9.09
N ILE A 75 -9.20 0.81 -9.40
CA ILE A 75 -9.20 -0.07 -10.56
C ILE A 75 -9.02 -1.49 -10.03
N GLU A 76 -9.97 -2.36 -10.32
CA GLU A 76 -9.96 -3.79 -10.00
C GLU A 76 -9.40 -4.61 -11.18
#